data_AF-A0A1F8BAL4-F1
#
_entry.id   AF-A0A1F8BAL4-F1
#
_cell.length_a   1.000
_cell.length_b   1.000
_cell.length_c   1.000
_cell.angle_alpha   90.00
_cell.angle_beta   90.00
_cell.angle_gamma   90.00
#
_symmetry.space_group_name_H-M   'P 1'
#
loop_
_entity.id
_entity.type
_entity.pdbx_description
1 polymer ?
#
loop_
_entity_poly.entity_id
_entity_poly.type
_entity_poly.pdbx_seq_one_letter_code
_entity_poly.pdbx_strand_id
1 'polypeptide(L)'
;MIDQYTWGRDIGKKWIDKGGTVVSNRYFTSNVHQIAKLKGRARKMYRDWLWPTGYKELGIIKPDLVIFLDVPPKISLKLIKEKRGRAYLKGKKKDAAERNRKHQLEAYKEYLFTIRNNSFWTKARCTTKSKIDLPEIIHERVWKKVSKIL
;
A
#
# COMPACT_ATOMS: atom_id res chain seq x y z
N MET A 1 -4.85 -12.61 2.34
CA MET A 1 -4.86 -12.80 3.81
C MET A 1 -4.39 -14.23 4.10
N ILE A 2 -5.05 -15.23 3.49
CA ILE A 2 -4.63 -16.64 3.58
C ILE A 2 -3.19 -16.83 3.06
N ASP A 3 -2.85 -16.28 1.89
CA ASP A 3 -1.50 -16.42 1.34
C ASP A 3 -0.39 -15.83 2.24
N GLN A 4 -0.67 -14.71 2.91
CA GLN A 4 0.30 -14.11 3.84
C GLN A 4 0.43 -14.93 5.12
N TYR A 5 -0.68 -15.54 5.58
CA TYR A 5 -0.67 -16.46 6.71
C TYR A 5 0.13 -17.72 6.39
N THR A 6 -0.15 -18.40 5.28
CA THR A 6 0.54 -19.63 4.88
C THR A 6 2.02 -19.35 4.62
N TRP A 7 2.35 -18.30 3.87
CA TRP A 7 3.73 -17.88 3.66
C TRP A 7 4.46 -17.62 4.99
N GLY A 8 3.84 -16.87 5.91
CA GLY A 8 4.44 -16.54 7.20
C GLY A 8 4.71 -17.79 8.05
N ARG A 9 3.75 -18.71 8.10
CA ARG A 9 3.85 -19.98 8.84
C ARG A 9 4.91 -20.91 8.23
N ASP A 10 4.90 -21.07 6.91
CA ASP A 10 5.65 -22.15 6.25
C ASP A 10 7.09 -21.74 5.92
N ILE A 11 7.29 -20.46 5.58
CA ILE A 11 8.56 -19.92 5.05
C ILE A 11 9.05 -18.74 5.88
N GLY A 12 8.22 -17.69 6.03
CA GLY A 12 8.63 -16.38 6.52
C GLY A 12 9.23 -16.42 7.92
N LYS A 13 8.57 -17.10 8.87
CA LYS A 13 9.04 -17.18 10.26
C LYS A 13 10.42 -17.83 10.35
N LYS A 14 10.63 -18.97 9.69
CA LYS A 14 11.93 -19.67 9.69
C LYS A 14 13.06 -18.82 9.09
N TRP A 15 12.76 -17.99 8.10
CA TRP A 15 13.73 -17.09 7.49
C TRP A 15 14.10 -15.95 8.44
N ILE A 16 13.09 -15.33 9.06
CA ILE A 16 13.29 -14.22 10.00
C ILE A 16 14.03 -14.70 11.25
N ASP A 17 13.68 -15.86 11.80
CA ASP A 17 14.32 -16.44 13.00
C ASP A 17 15.82 -16.74 12.78
N LYS A 18 16.26 -16.88 11.52
CA LYS A 18 17.68 -17.03 11.12
C LYS A 18 18.39 -15.70 10.88
N GLY A 19 17.75 -14.57 11.19
CA GLY A 19 18.27 -13.22 10.93
C GLY A 19 18.06 -12.75 9.49
N GLY A 20 17.21 -13.42 8.71
CA GLY A 20 16.96 -13.06 7.33
C GLY A 20 16.03 -11.86 7.17
N THR A 21 16.34 -10.95 6.25
CA THR A 21 15.46 -9.83 5.86
C THR A 21 14.43 -10.28 4.83
N VAL A 22 13.18 -9.79 4.95
CA VAL A 22 12.13 -10.02 3.95
C VAL A 22 11.67 -8.69 3.36
N VAL A 23 11.62 -8.61 2.03
CA VAL A 23 11.03 -7.50 1.30
C VAL A 23 9.80 -8.00 0.54
N SER A 24 8.69 -7.29 0.67
CA SER A 24 7.42 -7.69 0.06
C SER A 24 6.81 -6.57 -0.78
N ASN A 25 6.48 -6.86 -2.03
CA ASN A 25 5.68 -5.96 -2.87
C ASN A 25 4.20 -6.19 -2.58
N ARG A 26 3.66 -5.37 -1.66
CA ARG A 26 2.36 -5.54 -0.99
C ARG A 26 2.38 -6.68 0.01
N TYR A 27 1.65 -6.46 1.10
CA TYR A 27 1.48 -7.43 2.16
C TYR A 27 0.08 -7.27 2.76
N PHE A 28 -0.17 -7.83 3.94
CA PHE A 28 -1.45 -7.66 4.64
C PHE A 28 -1.84 -6.18 4.81
N THR A 29 -0.86 -5.31 4.95
CA THR A 29 -0.96 -3.85 5.00
C THR A 29 -1.67 -3.23 3.79
N SER A 30 -1.66 -3.88 2.63
CA SER A 30 -2.34 -3.39 1.42
C SER A 30 -3.88 -3.48 1.51
N ASN A 31 -4.43 -4.12 2.56
CA ASN A 31 -5.87 -4.12 2.83
C ASN A 31 -6.43 -2.73 3.23
N VAL A 32 -5.57 -1.71 3.37
CA VAL A 32 -5.97 -0.30 3.39
C VAL A 32 -6.93 0.05 2.23
N HIS A 33 -6.75 -0.55 1.06
CA HIS A 33 -7.68 -0.35 -0.05
C HIS A 33 -9.10 -0.87 0.24
N GLN A 34 -9.26 -1.92 1.04
CA GLN A 34 -10.58 -2.43 1.43
C GLN A 34 -11.25 -1.47 2.43
N ILE A 35 -10.48 -0.96 3.39
CA ILE A 35 -10.95 0.08 4.33
C ILE A 35 -11.51 1.29 3.56
N ALA A 36 -10.81 1.72 2.52
CA ALA A 36 -11.20 2.88 1.71
C ALA A 36 -12.51 2.70 0.91
N LYS A 37 -13.02 1.48 0.77
CA LYS A 37 -14.34 1.24 0.15
C LYS A 37 -15.49 1.65 1.05
N LEU A 38 -15.28 1.66 2.36
CA LEU A 38 -16.28 2.00 3.37
C LEU A 38 -16.23 3.50 3.70
N LYS A 39 -17.25 3.99 4.42
CA LYS A 39 -17.36 5.41 4.83
C LYS A 39 -17.82 5.52 6.29
N GLY A 40 -17.60 6.69 6.89
CA GLY A 40 -18.12 7.04 8.22
C GLY A 40 -17.78 6.00 9.29
N ARG A 41 -18.78 5.66 10.11
CA ARG A 41 -18.66 4.69 11.20
C ARG A 41 -18.21 3.29 10.72
N ALA A 42 -18.75 2.81 9.60
CA ALA A 42 -18.38 1.50 9.06
C ALA A 42 -16.89 1.40 8.70
N ARG A 43 -16.31 2.49 8.16
CA ARG A 43 -14.87 2.56 7.87
C ARG A 43 -14.02 2.39 9.14
N LYS A 44 -14.39 3.10 10.21
CA LYS A 44 -13.70 3.00 11.51
C LYS A 44 -13.82 1.58 12.07
N MET A 45 -15.04 1.06 12.17
CA MET A 45 -15.28 -0.30 12.69
C MET A 45 -14.48 -1.36 11.91
N TYR A 46 -14.42 -1.25 10.59
CA TYR A 46 -13.66 -2.18 9.78
C TYR A 46 -12.15 -2.09 10.01
N ARG A 47 -11.58 -0.89 10.24
CA ARG A 47 -10.16 -0.78 10.64
C ARG A 47 -9.89 -1.44 11.97
N ASP A 48 -10.75 -1.13 12.94
CA ASP A 48 -10.61 -1.59 14.33
C ASP A 48 -10.73 -3.12 14.41
N TRP A 49 -11.48 -3.73 13.48
CA TRP A 49 -11.54 -5.18 13.29
C TRP A 49 -10.36 -5.73 12.47
N LEU A 50 -10.06 -5.16 11.31
CA LEU A 50 -9.13 -5.73 10.32
C LEU A 50 -7.73 -5.96 10.90
N TRP A 51 -7.15 -4.96 11.58
CA TRP A 51 -5.76 -5.04 12.02
C TRP A 51 -5.54 -6.06 13.15
N PRO A 52 -6.34 -6.06 14.24
CA PRO A 52 -6.23 -7.09 15.27
C PRO A 52 -6.55 -8.48 14.73
N THR A 53 -7.59 -8.64 13.90
CA THR A 53 -7.91 -9.95 13.32
C THR A 53 -6.74 -10.50 12.49
N GLY A 54 -6.09 -9.66 11.68
CA GLY A 54 -4.93 -10.11 10.91
C GLY A 54 -3.71 -10.44 11.76
N TYR A 55 -3.25 -9.51 12.59
CA TYR A 55 -1.98 -9.66 13.28
C TYR A 55 -2.07 -10.52 14.55
N LYS A 56 -3.16 -10.39 15.32
CA LYS A 56 -3.32 -11.09 16.61
C LYS A 56 -4.02 -12.43 16.42
N GLU A 57 -5.22 -12.43 15.84
CA GLU A 57 -6.05 -13.64 15.78
C GLU A 57 -5.52 -14.64 14.73
N LEU A 58 -5.17 -14.15 13.55
CA LEU A 58 -4.62 -14.99 12.48
C LEU A 58 -3.09 -15.15 12.57
N GLY A 59 -2.41 -14.38 13.42
CA GLY A 59 -0.96 -14.47 13.58
C GLY A 59 -0.17 -14.09 12.33
N ILE A 60 -0.72 -13.24 11.45
CA ILE A 60 0.03 -12.70 10.31
C ILE A 60 1.24 -11.93 10.88
N ILE A 61 2.44 -12.23 10.38
CA ILE A 61 3.68 -11.60 10.84
C ILE A 61 3.56 -10.09 10.63
N LYS A 62 3.69 -9.30 11.71
CA LYS A 62 3.63 -7.85 11.65
C LYS A 62 4.96 -7.31 11.09
N PRO A 63 4.95 -6.42 10.07
CA PRO A 63 6.18 -5.82 9.57
C PRO A 63 6.81 -4.83 10.56
N ASP A 64 8.14 -4.76 10.56
CA ASP A 64 8.89 -3.72 11.27
C ASP A 64 8.78 -2.35 10.60
N LEU A 65 8.65 -2.34 9.27
CA LEU A 65 8.51 -1.14 8.47
C LEU A 65 7.60 -1.35 7.26
N VAL A 66 6.72 -0.39 7.03
CA VAL A 66 5.91 -0.29 5.82
C VAL A 66 6.20 1.04 5.15
N ILE A 67 6.62 1.00 3.89
CA ILE A 67 6.91 2.20 3.11
C ILE A 67 5.82 2.38 2.05
N PHE A 68 5.02 3.42 2.21
CA PHE A 68 4.10 3.86 1.17
C PHE A 68 4.83 4.72 0.13
N LEU A 69 4.84 4.26 -1.12
CA LEU A 69 5.33 5.04 -2.26
C LEU A 69 4.30 6.11 -2.61
N ASP A 70 4.55 7.33 -2.13
CA ASP A 70 3.63 8.46 -2.17
C ASP A 70 3.64 9.10 -3.57
N VAL A 71 2.67 8.67 -4.38
CA VAL A 71 2.31 9.25 -5.67
C VAL A 71 0.91 9.87 -5.58
N PRO A 72 0.78 11.20 -5.78
CA PRO A 72 -0.52 11.86 -5.79
C PRO A 72 -1.49 11.25 -6.82
N PRO A 73 -2.79 11.08 -6.50
CA PRO A 73 -3.77 10.46 -7.39
C PRO A 73 -3.85 11.10 -8.78
N LYS A 74 -3.67 12.42 -8.89
CA LYS A 74 -3.67 13.14 -10.18
C LYS A 74 -2.57 12.61 -11.12
N ILE A 75 -1.40 12.29 -10.59
CA ILE A 75 -0.26 11.77 -11.35
C ILE A 75 -0.49 10.29 -11.67
N SER A 76 -0.92 9.49 -10.69
CA SER A 76 -1.25 8.07 -10.89
C SER A 76 -2.29 7.87 -12.00
N LEU A 77 -3.34 8.68 -12.03
CA LEU A 77 -4.37 8.62 -13.08
C LEU A 77 -3.83 8.96 -14.47
N LYS A 78 -2.93 9.94 -14.56
CA LYS A 78 -2.26 10.30 -15.81
C LYS A 78 -1.42 9.14 -16.35
N LEU A 79 -0.61 8.51 -15.49
CA LEU A 79 0.22 7.35 -15.85
C LEU A 79 -0.62 6.15 -16.31
N ILE A 80 -1.75 5.88 -15.64
CA ILE A 80 -2.66 4.81 -16.05
C ILE A 80 -3.26 5.09 -17.43
N LYS A 81 -3.63 6.35 -17.71
CA LYS A 81 -4.15 6.76 -19.03
C LYS A 81 -3.10 6.56 -20.12
N GLU A 82 -1.86 6.96 -19.87
CA GLU A 82 -0.73 6.80 -20.81
C GLU A 82 -0.35 5.33 -21.04
N LYS A 83 -0.47 4.46 -20.02
CA LYS A 83 -0.32 3.00 -20.18
C LYS A 83 -1.47 2.39 -21.00
N ARG A 84 -2.71 2.79 -20.75
CA ARG A 84 -3.90 2.28 -21.45
C ARG A 84 -4.01 2.75 -22.89
N GLY A 85 -3.43 3.90 -23.24
CA GLY A 85 -3.32 4.35 -24.64
C GLY A 85 -2.59 3.36 -25.55
N ARG A 86 -1.83 2.41 -24.98
CA ARG A 86 -1.13 1.34 -25.71
C ARG A 86 -1.88 0.00 -25.79
N ALA A 87 -3.00 -0.18 -25.08
CA ALA A 87 -3.73 -1.45 -25.07
C ALA A 87 -5.24 -1.21 -24.92
N TYR A 88 -5.96 -1.40 -26.03
CA TYR A 88 -7.41 -1.61 -26.11
C TYR A 88 -8.33 -0.48 -25.63
N LEU A 89 -8.78 0.36 -26.57
CA LEU A 89 -10.07 1.05 -26.50
C LEU A 89 -11.11 0.23 -27.28
N LYS A 90 -11.68 -0.81 -26.65
CA LYS A 90 -13.01 -1.30 -27.04
C LYS A 90 -13.99 -0.96 -25.92
N GLY A 91 -14.97 -0.13 -26.28
CA GLY A 91 -15.71 0.72 -25.37
C GLY A 91 -16.40 0.01 -24.20
N LYS A 92 -16.24 0.58 -23.00
CA LYS A 92 -17.27 0.63 -21.95
C LYS A 92 -16.92 1.68 -20.87
N LYS A 93 -17.82 2.66 -20.75
CA LYS A 93 -18.37 3.31 -19.53
C LYS A 93 -17.49 4.31 -18.73
N LYS A 94 -17.72 5.60 -18.97
CA LYS A 94 -17.29 6.75 -18.12
C LYS A 94 -17.46 6.48 -16.62
N ASP A 95 -18.57 5.89 -16.20
CA ASP A 95 -18.90 5.65 -14.78
C ASP A 95 -17.91 4.72 -14.08
N ALA A 96 -17.38 3.72 -14.78
CA ALA A 96 -16.38 2.82 -14.21
C ALA A 96 -15.04 3.55 -13.99
N ALA A 97 -14.69 4.48 -14.89
CA ALA A 97 -13.51 5.32 -14.76
C ALA A 97 -13.64 6.31 -13.59
N GLU A 98 -14.81 6.94 -13.43
CA GLU A 98 -15.10 7.86 -12.31
C GLU A 98 -15.10 7.17 -10.96
N ARG A 99 -15.74 5.99 -10.87
CA ARG A 99 -15.71 5.15 -9.67
C ARG A 99 -14.29 4.74 -9.29
N ASN A 100 -13.45 4.40 -10.28
CA ASN A 100 -12.04 4.08 -10.05
C ASN A 100 -11.26 5.30 -9.53
N ARG A 101 -11.46 6.48 -10.14
CA ARG A 101 -10.86 7.74 -9.68
C ARG A 101 -11.24 8.08 -8.24
N LYS A 102 -12.52 7.99 -7.90
CA LYS A 102 -13.01 8.25 -6.54
C LYS A 102 -12.40 7.26 -5.55
N HIS A 103 -12.38 5.97 -5.90
CA HIS A 103 -11.77 4.95 -5.06
C HIS A 103 -10.27 5.17 -4.84
N GLN A 104 -9.51 5.53 -5.88
CA GLN A 104 -8.09 5.85 -5.75
C GLN A 104 -7.83 7.03 -4.82
N LEU A 105 -8.66 8.08 -4.92
CA LEU A 105 -8.56 9.23 -4.02
C LEU A 105 -8.85 8.84 -2.57
N GLU A 106 -9.90 8.06 -2.32
CA GLU A 106 -10.24 7.59 -0.98
C GLU A 106 -9.20 6.64 -0.42
N ALA A 107 -8.64 5.75 -1.24
CA ALA A 107 -7.55 4.86 -0.85
C ALA A 107 -6.29 5.66 -0.48
N TYR A 108 -5.93 6.66 -1.28
CA TYR A 108 -4.79 7.53 -0.99
C TYR A 108 -4.97 8.27 0.35
N LYS A 109 -6.15 8.85 0.59
CA LYS A 109 -6.48 9.48 1.88
C LYS A 109 -6.36 8.49 3.03
N GLU A 110 -6.83 7.25 2.84
CA GLU A 110 -6.80 6.21 3.86
C GLU A 110 -5.36 5.73 4.17
N TYR A 111 -4.49 5.65 3.16
CA TYR A 111 -3.06 5.41 3.38
C TYR A 111 -2.44 6.55 4.20
N LEU A 112 -2.69 7.81 3.82
CA LEU A 112 -2.17 8.94 4.59
C LEU A 112 -2.69 8.96 6.02
N PHE A 113 -3.96 8.60 6.24
CA PHE A 113 -4.52 8.45 7.58
C PHE A 113 -3.81 7.33 8.34
N THR A 114 -3.62 6.17 7.73
CA THR A 114 -2.95 5.02 8.36
C THR A 114 -1.51 5.35 8.74
N ILE A 115 -0.76 6.01 7.85
CA ILE A 115 0.63 6.42 8.09
C ILE A 115 0.76 7.39 9.27
N ARG A 116 -0.20 8.32 9.42
CA ARG A 116 -0.19 9.28 10.54
C ARG A 116 -0.50 8.63 11.90
N ASN A 117 -1.21 7.51 11.90
CA ASN A 117 -1.71 6.87 13.12
C ASN A 117 -0.97 5.57 13.48
N ASN A 118 0.10 5.22 12.75
CA ASN A 118 0.86 3.98 12.99
C ASN A 118 2.36 4.25 12.89
N SER A 119 3.11 3.95 13.95
CA SER A 119 4.55 4.26 14.06
C SER A 119 5.46 3.51 13.08
N PHE A 120 5.09 2.27 12.72
CA PHE A 120 5.84 1.43 11.78
C PHE A 120 5.53 1.74 10.30
N TRP A 121 4.71 2.75 10.03
CA TRP A 121 4.42 3.20 8.67
C TRP A 121 5.17 4.49 8.36
N THR A 122 5.73 4.55 7.16
CA THR A 122 6.31 5.76 6.62
C THR A 122 5.91 5.95 5.16
N LYS A 123 6.29 7.10 4.60
CA LYS A 123 6.13 7.35 3.18
C LYS A 123 7.41 7.86 2.54
N ALA A 124 7.61 7.45 1.31
CA ALA A 124 8.64 7.98 0.42
C ALA A 124 7.94 8.74 -0.71
N ARG A 125 8.18 10.05 -0.80
CA ARG A 125 7.65 10.87 -1.90
C ARG A 125 8.27 10.38 -3.21
N CYS A 126 7.44 10.14 -4.23
CA CYS A 126 7.88 9.67 -5.54
C CYS A 126 7.84 10.74 -6.63
N THR A 127 7.52 11.98 -6.27
CA THR A 127 7.24 13.05 -7.24
C THR A 127 7.84 14.40 -6.83
N THR A 128 8.34 15.13 -7.82
CA THR A 128 8.82 16.51 -7.71
C THR A 128 8.26 17.34 -8.86
N LYS A 129 7.86 18.60 -8.62
CA LYS A 129 7.26 19.49 -9.64
C LYS A 129 6.16 18.82 -10.48
N SER A 130 5.30 18.02 -9.84
CA SER A 130 4.20 17.26 -10.46
C SER A 130 4.60 16.17 -11.47
N LYS A 131 5.87 15.73 -11.49
CA LYS A 131 6.36 14.60 -12.30
C LYS A 131 6.86 13.47 -11.39
N ILE A 132 6.84 12.25 -11.91
CA ILE A 132 7.48 11.10 -11.25
C ILE A 132 8.98 11.32 -11.30
N ASP A 133 9.64 11.15 -10.16
CA ASP A 133 11.09 11.21 -10.08
C ASP A 133 11.73 9.93 -10.64
N LEU A 134 13.01 10.02 -10.98
CA LEU A 134 13.77 8.87 -11.44
C LEU A 134 13.82 7.76 -10.36
N PRO A 135 13.85 6.47 -10.74
CA PRO A 135 13.93 5.36 -9.80
C PRO A 135 15.07 5.49 -8.79
N GLU A 136 16.23 6.01 -9.19
CA GLU A 136 17.41 6.19 -8.35
C GLU A 136 17.14 7.21 -7.24
N ILE A 137 16.45 8.31 -7.57
CA ILE A 137 16.07 9.34 -6.59
C ILE A 137 15.03 8.80 -5.60
N ILE A 138 14.10 7.95 -6.07
CA ILE A 138 13.12 7.30 -5.22
C ILE A 138 13.81 6.26 -4.33
N HIS A 139 14.76 5.51 -4.88
CA HIS A 139 15.58 4.52 -4.18
C HIS A 139 16.28 5.17 -2.99
N GLU A 140 17.00 6.28 -3.18
CA GLU A 140 17.67 6.99 -2.08
C GLU A 140 16.72 7.37 -0.93
N ARG A 141 15.50 7.80 -1.26
CA ARG A 141 14.48 8.15 -0.24
C ARG A 141 13.97 6.93 0.50
N VAL A 142 13.82 5.80 -0.18
CA VAL A 142 13.43 4.53 0.42
C VAL A 142 14.56 3.99 1.29
N TRP A 143 15.79 3.97 0.76
CA TRP A 143 16.98 3.47 1.43
C TRP A 143 17.24 4.21 2.74
N LYS A 144 17.15 5.54 2.75
CA LYS A 144 17.25 6.36 3.98
C LYS A 144 16.25 6.00 5.08
N LYS A 145 15.14 5.33 4.76
CA LYS A 145 14.17 4.82 5.74
C LYS A 145 14.53 3.42 6.19
N VAL A 146 14.92 2.55 5.25
CA VAL A 146 15.29 1.16 5.49
C VAL A 146 16.58 1.06 6.30
N SER A 147 17.60 1.84 5.97
CA SER A 147 18.92 1.82 6.63
C SER A 147 18.92 2.26 8.11
N LYS A 148 17.77 2.66 8.64
CA LYS A 148 17.61 3.04 10.06
C LYS A 148 17.18 1.87 10.95
N ILE A 149 16.76 0.77 10.33
CA ILE A 149 16.21 -0.42 10.99
C ILE A 149 16.97 -1.70 10.61
N LEU A 150 17.97 -1.59 9.72
CA LEU A 150 18.97 -2.60 9.44
C LEU A 150 20.23 -2.23 10.21
#